data_AF-A0A0P1AVB1-F1
#
_entry.id   AF-A0A0P1AVB1-F1
#
_cell.length_a   1.000
_cell.length_b   1.000
_cell.length_c   1.000
_cell.angle_alpha   90.00
_cell.angle_beta   90.00
_cell.angle_gamma   90.00
#
_symmetry.space_group_name_H-M   'P 1'
#
loop_
_entity.id
_entity.type
_entity.pdbx_description
1 polymer ?
#
loop_
_entity_poly.entity_id
_entity_poly.type
_entity_poly.pdbx_seq_one_letter_code
_entity_poly.pdbx_strand_id
1 'polypeptide(L)'
;MAPVPHYVKSVALKNTTSHHVKVVATFGSDEFEASGKAKLKEIRELAPGAETTIEEHEYDMDGWTATAALYSLEVEHATDSGLLTKLNYTPSVGGIVDTLHVDIGSDEGAKSFKVAAVREA
;
A
#
# COMPACT_ATOMS: atom_id res chain seq x y z
N MET A 1 19.16 12.29 -17.66
CA MET A 1 19.06 12.09 -16.21
C MET A 1 18.04 10.97 -16.02
N ALA A 2 18.44 9.83 -15.46
CA ALA A 2 17.48 8.78 -15.13
C ALA A 2 16.46 9.34 -14.13
N PRO A 3 15.16 9.07 -14.27
CA PRO A 3 14.18 9.47 -13.27
C PRO A 3 14.62 8.91 -11.92
N VAL A 4 14.64 9.76 -10.89
CA VAL A 4 14.97 9.33 -9.54
C VAL A 4 13.91 8.29 -9.15
N PRO A 5 14.29 7.08 -8.73
CA PRO A 5 13.30 6.06 -8.40
C PRO A 5 12.49 6.52 -7.19
N HIS A 6 11.17 6.67 -7.37
CA HIS A 6 10.25 6.99 -6.30
C HIS A 6 9.43 5.74 -6.00
N TYR A 7 9.94 4.89 -5.12
CA TYR A 7 9.28 3.63 -4.80
C TYR A 7 9.37 3.29 -3.32
N VAL A 8 8.41 2.51 -2.86
CA VAL A 8 8.36 1.98 -1.50
C VAL A 8 8.83 0.53 -1.56
N LYS A 9 9.88 0.19 -0.83
CA LYS A 9 10.42 -1.17 -0.74
C LYS A 9 9.57 -2.09 0.11
N SER A 10 8.92 -1.58 1.14
CA SER A 10 8.07 -2.38 2.02
C SER A 10 6.96 -1.53 2.61
N VAL A 11 5.78 -2.09 2.78
CA VAL A 11 4.63 -1.44 3.42
C VAL A 11 4.24 -2.23 4.64
N ALA A 12 4.51 -1.68 5.81
CA ALA A 12 4.08 -2.23 7.08
C ALA A 12 2.69 -1.68 7.40
N LEU A 13 1.68 -2.54 7.36
CA LEU A 13 0.28 -2.21 7.62
C LEU A 13 -0.08 -2.66 9.03
N LYS A 14 -0.65 -1.76 9.81
CA LYS A 14 -1.15 -2.07 11.14
C LYS A 14 -2.64 -1.76 11.22
N ASN A 15 -3.43 -2.77 11.56
CA ASN A 15 -4.85 -2.61 11.80
C ASN A 15 -5.08 -2.37 13.30
N THR A 16 -5.27 -1.11 13.67
CA THR A 16 -5.66 -0.73 15.04
C THR A 16 -7.18 -0.64 15.21
N THR A 17 -7.95 -0.98 14.16
CA THR A 17 -9.41 -1.01 14.22
C THR A 17 -9.93 -2.29 14.89
N SER A 18 -11.18 -2.23 15.37
CA SER A 18 -11.91 -3.38 15.92
C SER A 18 -12.57 -4.27 14.85
N HIS A 19 -12.30 -4.03 13.56
CA HIS A 19 -12.90 -4.79 12.46
C HIS A 19 -11.82 -5.35 11.51
N HIS A 20 -12.23 -6.25 10.62
CA HIS A 20 -11.35 -6.73 9.56
C HIS A 20 -11.17 -5.64 8.50
N VAL A 21 -9.92 -5.41 8.10
CA VAL A 21 -9.56 -4.50 7.02
C VAL A 21 -8.88 -5.29 5.92
N LYS A 22 -9.21 -4.98 4.68
CA LYS A 22 -8.63 -5.56 3.48
C LYS A 22 -7.85 -4.48 2.77
N VAL A 23 -6.55 -4.68 2.65
CA VAL A 23 -5.63 -3.77 1.99
C VAL A 23 -5.29 -4.34 0.62
N VAL A 24 -5.38 -3.52 -0.41
CA VAL A 24 -5.01 -3.83 -1.79
C VAL A 24 -3.87 -2.90 -2.17
N ALA A 25 -2.63 -3.38 -2.05
CA ALA A 25 -1.45 -2.68 -2.51
C ALA A 25 -1.24 -2.98 -4.00
N THR A 26 -1.27 -1.94 -4.84
CA THR A 26 -0.99 -2.06 -6.26
C THR A 26 0.44 -1.61 -6.52
N PHE A 27 1.27 -2.51 -7.02
CA PHE A 27 2.65 -2.27 -7.43
C PHE A 27 2.76 -2.21 -8.95
N GLY A 28 3.57 -1.28 -9.44
CA GLY A 28 3.81 -1.05 -10.85
C GLY A 28 4.10 0.42 -11.15
N SER A 29 4.30 0.72 -12.42
CA SER A 29 4.57 2.05 -12.95
C SER A 29 4.01 2.15 -14.36
N ASP A 30 3.83 3.38 -14.86
CA ASP A 30 3.41 3.62 -16.24
C ASP A 30 4.38 2.97 -17.25
N GLU A 31 5.66 2.87 -16.91
CA GLU A 31 6.67 2.22 -17.75
C GLU A 31 6.43 0.71 -17.90
N PHE A 32 5.92 0.05 -16.86
CA PHE A 32 5.53 -1.36 -16.93
C PHE A 32 4.27 -1.57 -17.77
N GLU A 33 3.24 -0.72 -17.60
CA GLU A 33 2.04 -0.79 -18.44
C GLU A 33 2.36 -0.51 -19.91
N ALA A 34 3.23 0.47 -20.19
CA ALA A 34 3.72 0.75 -21.54
C ALA A 34 4.50 -0.43 -22.14
N SER A 35 5.16 -1.23 -21.30
CA SER A 35 5.83 -2.47 -21.68
C SER A 35 4.88 -3.69 -21.75
N GLY A 36 3.57 -3.49 -21.56
CA GLY A 36 2.56 -4.56 -21.58
C GLY A 36 2.52 -5.44 -20.32
N LYS A 37 3.25 -5.07 -19.25
CA LYS A 37 3.20 -5.76 -17.96
C LYS A 37 2.11 -5.15 -17.09
N ALA A 38 1.17 -5.98 -16.66
CA ALA A 38 0.10 -5.56 -15.77
C ALA A 38 0.64 -5.20 -14.38
N LYS A 39 0.04 -4.20 -13.73
CA LYS A 39 0.28 -3.84 -12.33
C LYS A 39 0.02 -5.06 -11.42
N LEU A 40 0.97 -5.37 -10.56
CA LEU A 40 0.84 -6.37 -9.51
C LEU A 40 -0.12 -5.84 -8.45
N LYS A 41 -1.05 -6.68 -7.99
CA LYS A 41 -2.00 -6.32 -6.95
C LYS A 41 -1.86 -7.33 -5.83
N GLU A 42 -1.39 -6.87 -4.69
CA GLU A 42 -1.29 -7.66 -3.46
C GLU A 42 -2.49 -7.34 -2.57
N ILE A 43 -3.28 -8.36 -2.26
CA ILE A 43 -4.42 -8.23 -1.36
C ILE A 43 -4.03 -8.87 -0.03
N ARG A 44 -4.13 -8.09 1.05
CA ARG A 44 -3.89 -8.52 2.43
C ARG A 44 -5.08 -8.22 3.31
N GLU A 45 -5.61 -9.25 3.94
CA GLU A 45 -6.65 -9.12 4.95
C GLU A 45 -6.00 -9.13 6.33
N LEU A 46 -6.30 -8.09 7.11
CA LEU A 46 -5.80 -7.87 8.45
C LEU A 46 -6.97 -8.01 9.43
N ALA A 47 -6.83 -8.96 10.36
CA ALA A 47 -7.72 -9.08 11.50
C ALA A 47 -7.60 -7.84 12.43
N PRO A 48 -8.60 -7.57 13.28
CA PRO A 48 -8.52 -6.48 14.27
C PRO A 48 -7.31 -6.66 15.18
N GLY A 49 -6.48 -5.62 15.31
CA GLY A 49 -5.24 -5.66 16.08
C GLY A 49 -4.07 -6.38 15.38
N ALA A 50 -4.24 -6.85 14.15
CA ALA A 50 -3.17 -7.50 13.40
C ALA A 50 -2.26 -6.49 12.69
N GLU A 51 -1.01 -6.88 12.48
CA GLU A 51 -0.05 -6.19 11.63
C GLU A 51 0.45 -7.13 10.53
N THR A 52 0.76 -6.57 9.37
CA THR A 52 1.34 -7.31 8.24
C THR A 52 2.31 -6.42 7.49
N THR A 53 3.25 -7.02 6.79
CA THR A 53 4.19 -6.29 5.94
C THR A 53 4.06 -6.82 4.52
N ILE A 54 4.02 -5.90 3.55
CA ILE A 54 3.99 -6.18 2.13
C ILE A 54 5.33 -5.74 1.57
N GLU A 55 6.13 -6.68 1.09
CA GLU A 55 7.46 -6.41 0.53
C GLU A 55 7.37 -5.94 -0.93
N GLU A 56 8.47 -5.41 -1.46
CA GLU A 56 8.58 -5.00 -2.84
C GLU A 56 8.47 -6.19 -3.77
N HIS A 57 7.89 -5.95 -4.94
CA HIS A 57 7.87 -6.92 -6.00
C HIS A 57 8.88 -6.51 -7.07
N GLU A 58 9.48 -7.49 -7.72
CA GLU A 58 10.39 -7.28 -8.84
C GLU A 58 9.79 -7.90 -10.10
N TYR A 59 9.90 -7.19 -11.21
CA TYR A 59 9.61 -7.71 -12.54
C TYR A 59 10.88 -8.15 -13.22
N ASP A 60 10.85 -9.35 -13.78
CA ASP A 60 11.84 -9.77 -14.76
C ASP A 60 11.54 -9.10 -16.12
N MET A 61 12.46 -8.26 -16.56
CA MET A 61 12.42 -7.53 -17.83
C MET A 61 13.44 -8.09 -18.82
N ASP A 62 13.47 -9.42 -18.99
CA ASP A 62 14.20 -10.13 -20.06
C ASP A 62 15.66 -9.65 -20.19
N GLY A 63 16.40 -9.72 -19.08
CA GLY A 63 17.83 -9.34 -19.01
C GLY A 63 18.17 -8.28 -17.95
N TRP A 64 17.17 -7.72 -17.28
CA TRP A 64 17.35 -6.92 -16.06
C TRP A 64 16.13 -7.05 -15.14
N THR A 65 16.32 -6.88 -13.83
CA THR A 65 15.23 -6.84 -12.85
C THR A 65 14.82 -5.40 -12.59
N ALA A 66 13.51 -5.17 -12.56
CA ALA A 66 12.93 -3.86 -12.39
C ALA A 66 12.00 -3.87 -11.18
N THR A 67 12.29 -3.05 -10.18
CA THR A 67 11.46 -2.96 -8.97
C THR A 67 10.07 -2.40 -9.30
N ALA A 68 9.02 -3.10 -8.90
CA ALA A 68 7.65 -2.66 -8.96
C ALA A 68 7.37 -1.68 -7.83
N ALA A 69 7.36 -0.39 -8.16
CA ALA A 69 7.04 0.66 -7.19
C ALA A 69 5.61 0.56 -6.68
N LEU A 70 5.35 0.88 -5.42
CA LEU A 70 3.98 1.02 -4.91
C LEU A 70 3.28 2.18 -5.64
N TYR A 71 2.29 1.85 -6.46
CA TYR A 71 1.52 2.80 -7.26
C TYR A 71 0.37 3.40 -6.45
N SER A 72 -0.41 2.54 -5.78
CA SER A 72 -1.55 2.95 -4.97
C SER A 72 -1.87 1.90 -3.93
N LEU A 73 -2.36 2.32 -2.77
CA LEU A 73 -2.79 1.43 -1.71
C LEU A 73 -4.26 1.69 -1.40
N GLU A 74 -5.09 0.67 -1.54
CA GLU A 74 -6.53 0.78 -1.25
C GLU A 74 -6.84 0.02 0.03
N VAL A 75 -7.42 0.69 1.02
CA VAL A 75 -7.87 0.05 2.25
C VAL A 75 -9.39 -0.03 2.21
N GLU A 76 -9.91 -1.23 2.11
CA GLU A 76 -11.33 -1.56 2.27
C GLU A 76 -11.55 -1.99 3.71
N HIS A 77 -12.57 -1.47 4.39
CA HIS A 77 -12.94 -1.97 5.71
C HIS A 77 -14.44 -2.18 5.81
N ALA A 78 -14.83 -3.27 6.48
CA ALA A 78 -16.22 -3.61 6.74
C ALA A 78 -16.60 -3.06 8.10
N THR A 79 -17.39 -1.98 8.13
CA THR A 79 -18.01 -1.53 9.38
C THR A 79 -19.14 -2.46 9.78
N ASP A 80 -19.43 -2.53 11.09
CA ASP A 80 -20.57 -3.26 11.67
C ASP A 80 -21.92 -2.92 11.01
N SER A 81 -22.00 -1.73 10.38
CA SER A 81 -23.17 -1.26 9.64
C SER A 81 -23.29 -1.83 8.20
N GLY A 82 -22.40 -2.72 7.77
CA GLY A 82 -22.35 -3.25 6.40
C GLY A 82 -21.82 -2.27 5.35
N LEU A 83 -21.31 -1.11 5.79
CA LEU A 83 -20.78 -0.08 4.92
C LEU A 83 -19.29 -0.35 4.67
N LEU A 84 -19.01 -0.91 3.50
CA LEU A 84 -17.65 -1.03 2.96
C LEU A 84 -17.16 0.37 2.61
N THR A 85 -16.36 0.98 3.49
CA THR A 85 -15.69 2.23 3.09
C THR A 85 -14.40 1.84 2.39
N LYS A 86 -14.16 2.44 1.24
CA LYS A 86 -12.94 2.27 0.48
C LYS A 86 -12.11 3.53 0.61
N LEU A 87 -10.93 3.43 1.19
CA LEU A 87 -10.00 4.52 1.37
C LEU A 87 -8.82 4.28 0.42
N ASN A 88 -8.75 5.09 -0.63
CA ASN A 88 -7.62 5.05 -1.55
C ASN A 88 -6.54 5.99 -1.03
N TYR A 89 -5.37 5.42 -0.72
CA TYR A 89 -4.17 6.13 -0.35
C TYR A 89 -3.18 6.05 -1.50
N THR A 90 -2.84 7.21 -2.07
CA THR A 90 -1.78 7.30 -3.08
C THR A 90 -0.49 7.76 -2.41
N PRO A 91 0.48 6.85 -2.16
CA PRO A 91 1.75 7.21 -1.53
C PRO A 91 2.56 8.13 -2.45
N SER A 92 2.61 9.43 -2.14
CA SER A 92 3.44 10.39 -2.88
C SER A 92 4.85 10.47 -2.30
N VAL A 93 5.67 9.43 -2.48
CA VAL A 93 7.05 9.40 -1.99
C VAL A 93 7.97 10.25 -2.87
N GLY A 94 8.87 11.02 -2.24
CA GLY A 94 9.83 11.89 -2.93
C GLY A 94 11.18 11.22 -3.21
N GLY A 95 11.24 9.89 -3.12
CA GLY A 95 12.46 9.08 -3.20
C GLY A 95 12.16 7.62 -2.87
N ILE A 96 13.22 6.83 -2.64
CA ILE A 96 13.11 5.44 -2.24
C ILE A 96 12.80 5.40 -0.74
N VAL A 97 11.64 4.85 -0.37
CA VAL A 97 11.24 4.64 1.03
C VAL A 97 11.48 3.17 1.37
N ASP A 98 12.27 2.90 2.40
CA ASP A 98 12.62 1.53 2.79
C ASP A 98 11.43 0.82 3.42
N THR A 99 10.72 1.46 4.35
CA THR A 99 9.45 0.93 4.89
C THR A 99 8.44 2.05 5.09
N LEU A 100 7.25 1.88 4.52
CA LEU A 100 6.09 2.74 4.71
C LEU A 100 5.19 2.13 5.79
N HIS A 101 5.20 2.72 6.97
CA HIS A 101 4.30 2.31 8.06
C HIS A 101 2.94 2.95 7.85
N VAL A 102 1.93 2.16 7.56
CA VAL A 102 0.54 2.56 7.38
C VAL A 102 -0.26 2.08 8.59
N ASP A 103 -0.58 3.00 9.49
CA ASP A 103 -1.51 2.74 10.58
C ASP A 103 -2.95 3.01 10.10
N ILE A 104 -3.78 1.97 10.18
CA ILE A 104 -5.20 2.01 9.85
C ILE A 104 -5.93 2.06 11.18
N GLY A 105 -6.21 3.29 11.61
CA GLY A 105 -6.89 3.56 12.87
C GLY A 105 -8.31 4.04 12.70
N SER A 106 -9.16 3.57 13.62
CA SER A 106 -10.44 4.19 13.93
C SER A 106 -10.18 5.18 15.05
N ASP A 107 -10.36 6.48 14.78
CA ASP A 107 -10.28 7.48 15.84
C ASP A 107 -11.44 7.23 16.82
N GLU A 108 -11.15 6.84 18.07
CA GLU A 108 -12.18 6.50 19.07
C GLU A 108 -13.15 7.67 19.36
N GLY A 109 -12.79 8.90 18.95
CA GLY A 109 -13.61 10.10 19.08
C GLY A 109 -14.22 10.64 17.78
N ALA A 110 -13.76 10.20 16.61
CA ALA A 110 -14.30 10.63 15.32
C ALA A 110 -14.70 9.41 14.51
N LYS A 111 -15.92 9.42 13.93
CA LYS A 111 -16.37 8.44 12.93
C LYS A 111 -15.57 8.58 11.61
N SER A 112 -14.26 8.66 11.69
CA SER A 112 -13.33 9.08 10.64
C SER A 112 -12.07 8.22 10.76
N PHE A 113 -11.79 7.48 9.70
CA PHE A 113 -10.63 6.62 9.58
C PHE A 113 -9.44 7.47 9.16
N LYS A 114 -8.29 7.27 9.81
CA LYS A 114 -7.04 7.94 9.43
C LYS A 114 -6.06 6.88 8.97
N VAL A 115 -5.54 7.08 7.76
CA VAL A 115 -4.37 6.36 7.25
C VAL A 115 -3.17 7.24 7.56
N ALA A 116 -2.45 6.91 8.63
CA ALA A 116 -1.20 7.57 8.98
C ALA A 116 -0.05 6.80 8.34
N ALA A 117 0.47 7.33 7.23
CA ALA A 117 1.62 6.76 6.56
C ALA A 117 2.90 7.47 7.02
N VAL A 118 3.71 6.81 7.85
CA VAL A 118 5.02 7.31 8.28
C VAL A 118 6.09 6.76 7.35
N ARG A 119 6.90 7.67 6.80
CA ARG A 119 8.07 7.34 5.98
C ARG A 119 9.28 7.32 6.91
N GLU A 120 9.92 6.18 7.06
CA GLU A 120 11.28 6.15 7.62
C GLU A 120 12.27 6.15 6.44
N ALA A 121 13.21 7.08 6.52
CA ALA A 121 14.21 7.41 5.50
C ALA A 121 15.60 6.97 5.97
#